data_AF-A0A2A2QYL7-F1
#
_entry.id   AF-A0A2A2QYL7-F1
#
_cell.length_a   1.000
_cell.length_b   1.000
_cell.length_c   1.000
_cell.angle_alpha   90.00
_cell.angle_beta   90.00
_cell.angle_gamma   90.00
#
_symmetry.space_group_name_H-M   'P 1'
#
loop_
_entity.id
_entity.type
_entity.pdbx_description
1 polymer ?
#
loop_
_entity_poly.entity_id
_entity_poly.type
_entity_poly.pdbx_seq_one_letter_code
_entity_poly.pdbx_strand_id
1 'polypeptide(L)'
;MIPELPADTLAEVLSLADDLDALLTRKPRTKTTPFDERRQALLERHLPGLPVLRPAGSFEPLTCIGDSNTMFFAGAERLRFVRYRRSAFWKPHWINRGLDLLPCFRVFHVGPATAWKAGDPGSSTRSREKIEILLKKDVKPGSRVLLSFGEIDCRIHMAKAVIAGGRIDDVVEKTAAKFIQLPQAIAARGFRPVVWAPPQIIPKDESLTSPTFPFIGSWELRRDITYAYTARLWEHCGKSGIPMVALAGLYHPPAEKADIKLFHDSTHLSQRLMPLALTELQKAGVLFQPCSDLP
;
A
#
# COMPACT_ATOMS: atom_id res chain seq x y z
N MET A 1 -8.63 15.61 14.14
CA MET A 1 -8.85 16.41 12.92
C MET A 1 -7.61 16.25 12.06
N ILE A 2 -7.74 15.77 10.82
CA ILE A 2 -6.59 15.64 9.92
C ILE A 2 -6.29 17.04 9.39
N PRO A 3 -5.07 17.56 9.55
CA PRO A 3 -4.71 18.82 8.94
C PRO A 3 -4.87 18.71 7.42
N GLU A 4 -5.53 19.69 6.80
CA GLU A 4 -5.57 19.76 5.35
C GLU A 4 -4.13 19.87 4.80
N LEU A 5 -3.85 19.13 3.72
CA LEU A 5 -2.58 19.29 3.03
C LEU A 5 -2.52 20.68 2.41
N PRO A 6 -1.49 21.50 2.73
CA PRO A 6 -1.35 22.84 2.16
C PRO A 6 -1.40 22.81 0.63
N ALA A 7 -2.08 23.79 0.02
CA ALA A 7 -2.32 23.81 -1.43
C ALA A 7 -1.01 23.84 -2.25
N ASP A 8 0.01 24.52 -1.75
CA ASP A 8 1.36 24.56 -2.32
C ASP A 8 2.06 23.19 -2.25
N THR A 9 1.81 22.41 -1.21
CA THR A 9 2.32 21.04 -1.07
C THR A 9 1.65 20.11 -2.06
N LEU A 10 0.33 20.23 -2.23
CA LEU A 10 -0.40 19.47 -3.25
C LEU A 10 0.05 19.83 -4.68
N ALA A 11 0.30 21.12 -4.94
CA ALA A 11 0.84 21.57 -6.23
C ALA A 11 2.23 20.98 -6.51
N GLU A 12 3.10 20.92 -5.49
CA GLU A 12 4.42 20.29 -5.61
C GLU A 12 4.31 18.77 -5.84
N VAL A 13 3.39 18.07 -5.17
CA VAL A 13 3.11 16.64 -5.42
C VAL A 13 2.77 16.42 -6.89
N LEU A 14 1.88 17.23 -7.45
CA LEU A 14 1.45 17.09 -8.85
C LEU A 14 2.60 17.38 -9.83
N SER A 15 3.32 18.48 -9.62
CA SER A 15 4.47 18.85 -10.46
C SER A 15 5.56 17.79 -10.44
N LEU A 16 5.98 17.35 -9.25
CA LEU A 16 7.04 16.35 -9.11
C LEU A 16 6.62 14.98 -9.67
N ALA A 17 5.34 14.61 -9.53
CA ALA A 17 4.82 13.39 -10.14
C ALA A 17 4.95 13.41 -11.67
N ASP A 18 4.66 14.54 -12.32
CA ASP A 18 4.75 14.65 -13.78
C ASP A 18 6.20 14.57 -14.27
N ASP A 19 7.12 15.23 -13.57
CA ASP A 19 8.55 15.17 -13.89
C ASP A 19 9.13 13.76 -13.73
N LEU A 20 8.77 13.06 -12.63
CA LEU A 20 9.20 11.68 -12.38
C LEU A 20 8.57 10.70 -13.36
N ASP A 21 7.29 10.87 -13.72
CA ASP A 21 6.61 10.05 -14.71
C ASP A 21 7.27 10.17 -16.09
N ALA A 22 7.60 11.40 -16.51
CA ALA A 22 8.31 11.66 -17.75
C ALA A 22 9.70 11.00 -17.79
N LEU A 23 10.43 11.02 -16.67
CA LEU A 23 11.73 10.36 -16.54
C LEU A 23 11.61 8.83 -16.57
N LEU A 24 10.74 8.28 -15.74
CA LEU A 24 10.65 6.84 -15.47
C LEU A 24 9.93 6.07 -16.58
N THR A 25 8.95 6.68 -17.25
CA THR A 25 8.28 6.04 -18.39
C THR A 25 9.26 5.78 -19.54
N ARG A 26 10.23 6.68 -19.75
CA ARG A 26 11.28 6.49 -20.77
C ARG A 26 12.31 5.45 -20.35
N LYS A 27 12.71 5.47 -19.08
CA LYS A 27 13.75 4.57 -18.53
C LYS A 27 13.36 4.12 -17.10
N PRO A 28 12.61 3.02 -16.95
CA PRO A 28 12.03 2.58 -15.68
C PRO A 28 13.02 2.29 -14.53
N ARG A 29 14.30 2.12 -14.87
CA ARG A 29 15.39 1.82 -13.93
C ARG A 29 16.29 3.02 -13.63
N THR A 30 16.01 4.18 -14.23
CA THR A 30 16.81 5.40 -13.98
C THR A 30 16.70 5.81 -12.52
N LYS A 31 17.82 6.31 -11.98
CA LYS A 31 17.87 6.90 -10.64
C LYS A 31 17.12 8.23 -10.66
N THR A 32 16.39 8.52 -9.58
CA THR A 32 15.63 9.77 -9.40
C THR A 32 16.47 10.91 -8.84
N THR A 33 17.80 10.76 -8.85
CA THR A 33 18.77 11.70 -8.26
C THR A 33 18.58 13.16 -8.66
N PRO A 34 18.22 13.51 -9.91
CA PRO A 34 17.92 14.90 -10.28
C PRO A 34 16.80 15.55 -9.45
N PHE A 35 15.99 14.76 -8.76
CA PHE A 35 14.85 15.23 -7.97
C PHE A 35 15.02 15.01 -6.46
N ASP A 36 16.16 14.51 -5.98
CA ASP A 36 16.31 14.12 -4.57
C ASP A 36 16.09 15.29 -3.60
N GLU A 37 16.52 16.50 -3.93
CA GLU A 37 16.26 17.70 -3.12
C GLU A 37 14.76 18.01 -2.99
N ARG A 38 14.02 17.95 -4.10
CA ARG A 38 12.56 18.17 -4.11
C ARG A 38 11.82 17.09 -3.33
N ARG A 39 12.21 15.82 -3.53
CA ARG A 39 11.65 14.66 -2.81
C ARG A 39 11.88 14.80 -1.30
N GLN A 40 13.06 15.25 -0.89
CA GLN A 40 13.40 15.49 0.51
C GLN A 40 12.59 16.66 1.10
N ALA A 41 12.51 17.79 0.39
CA ALA A 41 11.70 18.92 0.81
C ALA A 41 10.21 18.55 0.95
N LEU A 42 9.70 17.71 0.05
CA LEU A 42 8.32 17.21 0.13
C LEU A 42 8.10 16.32 1.35
N LEU A 43 9.06 15.44 1.69
CA LEU A 43 9.00 14.64 2.90
C LEU A 43 8.96 15.50 4.17
N GLU A 44 9.79 16.54 4.23
CA GLU A 44 9.84 17.49 5.35
C GLU A 44 8.51 18.24 5.52
N ARG A 45 7.82 18.58 4.43
CA ARG A 45 6.47 19.18 4.48
C ARG A 45 5.43 18.23 5.05
N HIS A 46 5.52 16.93 4.76
CA HIS A 46 4.58 15.94 5.29
C HIS A 46 4.83 15.56 6.75
N LEU A 47 6.04 15.76 7.25
CA LEU A 47 6.45 15.43 8.62
C LEU A 47 7.32 16.55 9.21
N PRO A 48 6.70 17.69 9.58
CA PRO A 48 7.43 18.77 10.22
C PRO A 48 8.05 18.28 11.54
N GLY A 49 9.33 18.58 11.74
CA GLY A 49 10.06 18.20 12.96
C GLY A 49 10.74 16.83 12.93
N LEU A 50 10.71 16.11 11.80
CA LEU A 50 11.70 15.06 11.58
C LEU A 50 13.10 15.69 11.71
N PRO A 51 14.04 15.08 12.48
CA PRO A 51 15.42 15.53 12.46
C PRO A 51 15.85 15.53 11.01
N VAL A 52 16.37 16.68 10.53
CA VAL A 52 16.80 16.86 9.14
C VAL A 52 17.64 15.64 8.76
N LEU A 53 17.04 14.75 7.95
CA LEU A 53 17.59 13.45 7.63
C LEU A 53 18.71 13.65 6.61
N ARG A 54 19.83 14.20 7.09
CA ARG A 54 21.01 14.47 6.29
C ARG A 54 22.20 13.68 6.82
N PRO A 55 22.96 13.02 5.93
CA PRO A 55 22.84 13.08 4.47
C PRO A 55 21.70 12.22 3.90
N ALA A 56 21.25 12.59 2.69
CA ALA A 56 20.35 11.76 1.88
C ALA A 56 20.96 10.35 1.72
N GLY A 57 20.20 9.31 2.10
CA GLY A 57 20.68 7.93 2.15
C GLY A 57 20.99 7.39 3.55
N SER A 58 20.74 8.16 4.61
CA SER A 58 20.88 7.73 6.01
C SER A 58 19.89 6.63 6.45
N PHE A 59 18.84 6.39 5.66
CA PHE A 59 17.79 5.41 5.98
C PHE A 59 17.51 4.50 4.79
N GLU A 60 17.25 3.24 5.10
CA GLU A 60 16.77 2.27 4.12
C GLU A 60 15.29 2.55 3.80
N PRO A 61 14.92 2.71 2.50
CA PRO A 61 13.53 2.94 2.14
C PRO A 61 12.68 1.71 2.44
N LEU A 62 11.46 1.94 2.93
CA LEU A 62 10.47 0.89 3.10
C LEU A 62 10.00 0.41 1.72
N THR A 63 10.19 -0.88 1.44
CA THR A 63 9.67 -1.45 0.19
C THR A 63 8.21 -1.83 0.35
N CYS A 64 7.31 -1.19 -0.40
CA CYS A 64 5.87 -1.43 -0.37
C CYS A 64 5.47 -2.28 -1.58
N ILE A 65 4.80 -3.41 -1.34
CA ILE A 65 4.39 -4.36 -2.38
C ILE A 65 2.91 -4.71 -2.20
N GLY A 66 2.13 -4.65 -3.28
CA GLY A 66 0.73 -5.06 -3.19
C GLY A 66 -0.12 -4.78 -4.41
N ASP A 67 -1.42 -4.64 -4.18
CA ASP A 67 -2.41 -4.20 -5.17
C ASP A 67 -2.31 -2.68 -5.44
N SER A 68 -3.31 -2.10 -6.10
CA SER A 68 -3.31 -0.69 -6.47
C SER A 68 -3.34 0.26 -5.27
N ASN A 69 -3.80 -0.16 -4.09
CA ASN A 69 -3.73 0.67 -2.86
C ASN A 69 -2.30 0.91 -2.40
N THR A 70 -1.37 0.01 -2.74
CA THR A 70 0.07 0.23 -2.48
C THR A 70 0.58 1.49 -3.18
N MET A 71 -0.07 1.93 -4.27
CA MET A 71 0.31 3.14 -5.00
C MET A 71 0.10 4.43 -4.21
N PHE A 72 -0.64 4.38 -3.11
CA PHE A 72 -0.67 5.47 -2.13
C PHE A 72 0.75 5.87 -1.70
N PHE A 73 1.62 4.91 -1.45
CA PHE A 73 3.02 5.15 -1.06
C PHE A 73 3.89 5.67 -2.21
N ALA A 74 3.42 5.60 -3.46
CA ALA A 74 4.16 6.17 -4.59
C ALA A 74 4.10 7.70 -4.57
N GLY A 75 3.17 8.27 -3.80
CA GLY A 75 3.08 9.69 -3.48
C GLY A 75 2.29 10.53 -4.49
N ALA A 76 1.71 9.93 -5.53
CA ALA A 76 0.94 10.65 -6.54
C ALA A 76 -0.57 10.68 -6.23
N GLU A 77 -1.27 11.72 -6.68
CA GLU A 77 -2.75 11.86 -6.60
C GLU A 77 -3.49 11.18 -7.76
N ARG A 78 -2.87 10.14 -8.33
CA ARG A 78 -3.44 9.29 -9.37
C ARG A 78 -2.60 8.04 -9.52
N LEU A 79 -3.22 6.96 -10.00
CA LEU A 79 -2.51 5.74 -10.32
C LEU A 79 -1.56 5.96 -11.51
N ARG A 80 -0.26 5.86 -11.25
CA ARG A 80 0.81 5.90 -12.25
C ARG A 80 1.62 4.61 -12.20
N PHE A 81 1.49 3.79 -13.23
CA PHE A 81 2.17 2.50 -13.29
C PHE A 81 3.31 2.53 -14.31
N VAL A 82 4.54 2.55 -13.82
CA VAL A 82 5.72 2.42 -14.68
C VAL A 82 6.05 0.95 -14.83
N ARG A 83 5.97 0.41 -16.06
CA ARG A 83 6.34 -0.99 -16.33
C ARG A 83 7.82 -1.21 -16.00
N TYR A 84 8.11 -2.08 -15.03
CA TYR A 84 9.44 -2.19 -14.46
C TYR A 84 10.14 -3.50 -14.81
N ARG A 85 9.50 -4.64 -14.52
CA ARG A 85 10.09 -5.97 -14.65
C ARG A 85 9.04 -6.98 -15.08
N ARG A 86 9.44 -7.95 -15.91
CA ARG A 86 8.61 -9.10 -16.31
C ARG A 86 8.81 -10.24 -15.31
N SER A 87 7.74 -10.94 -14.94
CA SER A 87 7.84 -12.16 -14.12
C SER A 87 7.94 -13.45 -14.93
N ALA A 88 7.71 -13.40 -16.25
CA ALA A 88 7.83 -14.55 -17.14
C ALA A 88 8.25 -14.12 -18.57
N PHE A 89 8.90 -15.04 -19.28
CA PHE A 89 9.36 -14.83 -20.65
C PHE A 89 8.20 -14.90 -21.65
N TRP A 90 7.43 -15.99 -21.66
CA TRP A 90 6.43 -16.29 -22.71
C TRP A 90 5.08 -15.57 -22.57
N LYS A 91 4.60 -15.34 -21.35
CA LYS A 91 3.39 -14.53 -21.06
C LYS A 91 3.73 -13.50 -19.99
N PRO A 92 4.13 -12.27 -20.36
CA PRO A 92 4.66 -11.33 -19.40
C PRO A 92 3.57 -10.81 -18.48
N HIS A 93 3.62 -11.23 -17.22
CA HIS A 93 2.99 -10.47 -16.15
C HIS A 93 4.00 -9.43 -15.69
N TRP A 94 3.60 -8.16 -15.79
CA TRP A 94 4.46 -7.05 -15.39
C TRP A 94 4.35 -6.79 -13.89
N ILE A 95 5.50 -6.50 -13.31
CA ILE A 95 5.64 -5.76 -12.06
C ILE A 95 5.71 -4.30 -12.48
N ASN A 96 4.83 -3.49 -11.90
CA ASN A 96 4.86 -2.05 -12.09
C ASN A 96 5.53 -1.41 -10.89
N ARG A 97 6.21 -0.30 -11.11
CA ARG A 97 6.82 0.51 -10.07
C ARG A 97 6.06 1.82 -9.93
N GLY A 98 5.98 2.33 -8.70
CA GLY A 98 5.55 3.69 -8.43
C GLY A 98 6.58 4.74 -8.81
N LEU A 99 6.17 6.01 -8.69
CA LEU A 99 7.04 7.15 -8.92
C LEU A 99 8.00 7.41 -7.73
N ASP A 100 7.67 6.89 -6.55
CA ASP A 100 8.46 7.01 -5.32
C ASP A 100 8.76 8.48 -4.95
N LEU A 101 7.73 9.34 -4.91
CA LEU A 101 7.88 10.78 -4.67
C LEU A 101 8.55 11.09 -3.33
N LEU A 102 8.32 10.27 -2.30
CA LEU A 102 9.03 10.39 -1.02
C LEU A 102 10.25 9.46 -1.00
N PRO A 103 11.41 9.93 -0.52
CA PRO A 103 12.65 9.14 -0.54
C PRO A 103 12.62 7.94 0.41
N CYS A 104 11.68 7.91 1.36
CA CYS A 104 11.51 6.83 2.33
C CYS A 104 10.73 5.62 1.81
N PHE A 105 10.21 5.66 0.58
CA PHE A 105 9.44 4.56 -0.01
C PHE A 105 10.03 4.01 -1.30
N ARG A 106 9.79 2.73 -1.51
CA ARG A 106 10.02 2.06 -2.79
C ARG A 106 8.83 1.19 -3.12
N VAL A 107 8.07 1.54 -4.17
CA VAL A 107 6.74 0.97 -4.39
C VAL A 107 6.68 0.06 -5.61
N PHE A 108 6.09 -1.12 -5.42
CA PHE A 108 5.84 -2.08 -6.47
C PHE A 108 4.38 -2.56 -6.46
N HIS A 109 3.72 -2.44 -7.60
CA HIS A 109 2.39 -2.97 -7.84
C HIS A 109 2.49 -4.32 -8.57
N VAL A 110 1.90 -5.35 -7.97
CA VAL A 110 1.93 -6.73 -8.50
C VAL A 110 0.66 -7.15 -9.24
N GLY A 111 -0.22 -6.20 -9.54
CA GLY A 111 -1.53 -6.44 -10.16
C GLY A 111 -2.66 -6.45 -9.13
N PRO A 112 -3.92 -6.63 -9.57
CA PRO A 112 -5.11 -6.65 -8.72
C PRO A 112 -5.19 -7.98 -7.94
N ALA A 113 -4.20 -8.24 -7.10
CA ALA A 113 -4.11 -9.45 -6.32
C ALA A 113 -4.93 -9.33 -5.04
N THR A 114 -5.70 -10.35 -4.74
CA THR A 114 -6.47 -10.44 -3.50
C THR A 114 -5.59 -10.98 -2.38
N ALA A 115 -5.87 -10.62 -1.14
CA ALA A 115 -5.24 -11.21 0.04
C ALA A 115 -5.40 -12.74 0.04
N TRP A 116 -6.57 -13.24 -0.39
CA TRP A 116 -6.83 -14.68 -0.53
C TRP A 116 -5.88 -15.41 -1.49
N LYS A 117 -5.36 -14.73 -2.52
CA LYS A 117 -4.54 -15.34 -3.59
C LYS A 117 -3.11 -14.82 -3.67
N ALA A 118 -2.73 -13.80 -2.89
CA ALA A 118 -1.42 -13.16 -2.96
C ALA A 118 -0.26 -14.14 -2.72
N GLY A 119 -0.44 -15.12 -1.84
CA GLY A 119 0.55 -16.16 -1.53
C GLY A 119 0.41 -17.46 -2.34
N ASP A 120 -0.62 -17.59 -3.18
CA ASP A 120 -0.87 -18.82 -3.94
C ASP A 120 0.04 -18.86 -5.19
N PRO A 121 0.77 -19.96 -5.44
CA PRO A 121 1.52 -20.12 -6.68
C PRO A 121 0.54 -20.27 -7.86
N GLY A 122 0.90 -19.73 -9.02
CA GLY A 122 0.09 -19.85 -10.23
C GLY A 122 -1.22 -19.05 -10.21
N SER A 123 -1.39 -18.10 -9.29
CA SER A 123 -2.55 -17.19 -9.31
C SER A 123 -2.60 -16.42 -10.64
N SER A 124 -3.79 -15.98 -11.05
CA SER A 124 -3.99 -15.25 -12.32
C SER A 124 -3.14 -13.97 -12.42
N THR A 125 -2.87 -13.33 -11.28
CA THR A 125 -2.01 -12.14 -11.19
C THR A 125 -0.53 -12.48 -11.06
N ARG A 126 -0.18 -13.75 -10.78
CA ARG A 126 1.17 -14.24 -10.50
C ARG A 126 1.86 -13.43 -9.39
N SER A 127 1.07 -13.01 -8.40
CA SER A 127 1.49 -12.08 -7.35
C SER A 127 2.60 -12.66 -6.49
N ARG A 128 2.47 -13.91 -6.05
CA ARG A 128 3.53 -14.63 -5.33
C ARG A 128 4.85 -14.63 -6.09
N GLU A 129 4.84 -15.01 -7.37
CA GLU A 129 6.06 -15.08 -8.19
C GLU A 129 6.67 -13.69 -8.41
N LYS A 130 5.84 -12.65 -8.56
CA LYS A 130 6.31 -11.27 -8.65
C LYS A 130 6.98 -10.82 -7.35
N ILE A 131 6.39 -11.13 -6.20
CA ILE A 131 6.97 -10.86 -4.88
C ILE A 131 8.30 -11.59 -4.74
N GLU A 132 8.38 -12.88 -5.10
CA GLU A 132 9.62 -13.65 -5.03
C GLU A 132 10.74 -13.06 -5.89
N ILE A 133 10.42 -12.56 -7.08
CA ILE A 133 11.36 -11.87 -7.95
C ILE A 133 11.85 -10.57 -7.30
N LEU A 134 10.95 -9.75 -6.74
CA LEU A 134 11.30 -8.52 -6.04
C LEU A 134 12.22 -8.80 -4.85
N LEU A 135 11.85 -9.75 -3.99
CA LEU A 135 12.67 -10.14 -2.83
C LEU A 135 14.06 -10.63 -3.24
N LYS A 136 14.19 -11.27 -4.41
CA LYS A 136 15.48 -11.77 -4.91
C LYS A 136 16.35 -10.69 -5.57
N LYS A 137 15.74 -9.69 -6.20
CA LYS A 137 16.44 -8.81 -7.16
C LYS A 137 16.42 -7.33 -6.79
N ASP A 138 15.46 -6.92 -5.98
CA ASP A 138 15.11 -5.51 -5.80
C ASP A 138 15.00 -5.12 -4.30
N VAL A 139 14.83 -6.09 -3.39
CA VAL A 139 14.82 -5.87 -1.94
C VAL A 139 16.10 -6.40 -1.31
N LYS A 140 16.76 -5.60 -0.48
CA LYS A 140 17.96 -6.04 0.25
C LYS A 140 17.57 -7.08 1.32
N PRO A 141 18.36 -8.14 1.56
CA PRO A 141 18.11 -9.07 2.66
C PRO A 141 18.07 -8.33 4.00
N GLY A 142 17.19 -8.73 4.91
CA GLY A 142 17.00 -8.04 6.19
C GLY A 142 16.15 -6.77 6.11
N SER A 143 15.82 -6.23 4.93
CA SER A 143 15.01 -5.02 4.81
C SER A 143 13.57 -5.23 5.27
N ARG A 144 12.89 -4.11 5.57
CA ARG A 144 11.45 -4.11 5.80
C ARG A 144 10.66 -4.17 4.49
N VAL A 145 9.58 -4.94 4.49
CA VAL A 145 8.69 -5.10 3.33
C VAL A 145 7.24 -4.90 3.78
N LEU A 146 6.63 -3.79 3.37
CA LEU A 146 5.22 -3.51 3.62
C LEU A 146 4.36 -4.21 2.56
N LEU A 147 3.34 -4.93 3.01
CA LEU A 147 2.42 -5.69 2.18
C LEU A 147 1.02 -5.09 2.28
N SER A 148 0.46 -4.67 1.14
CA SER A 148 -0.87 -4.03 1.06
C SER A 148 -1.80 -4.86 0.18
N PHE A 149 -2.65 -5.67 0.81
CA PHE A 149 -3.64 -6.52 0.14
C PHE A 149 -4.92 -6.60 0.97
N GLY A 150 -6.04 -6.89 0.32
CA GLY A 150 -7.30 -7.20 0.99
C GLY A 150 -8.42 -6.20 0.73
N GLU A 151 -8.13 -5.04 0.14
CA GLU A 151 -9.17 -4.07 -0.23
C GLU A 151 -10.16 -4.69 -1.23
N ILE A 152 -9.64 -5.34 -2.28
CA ILE A 152 -10.44 -6.07 -3.28
C ILE A 152 -11.27 -7.18 -2.63
N ASP A 153 -10.69 -7.91 -1.66
CA ASP A 153 -11.39 -8.94 -0.90
C ASP A 153 -12.57 -8.33 -0.13
N CYS A 154 -12.35 -7.24 0.61
CA CYS A 154 -13.40 -6.56 1.38
C CYS A 154 -14.51 -6.03 0.47
N ARG A 155 -14.14 -5.42 -0.66
CA ARG A 155 -15.05 -4.73 -1.57
C ARG A 155 -15.92 -5.65 -2.42
N ILE A 156 -15.39 -6.83 -2.76
CA ILE A 156 -16.00 -7.73 -3.75
C ILE A 156 -16.21 -9.11 -3.14
N HIS A 157 -15.14 -9.81 -2.80
CA HIS A 157 -15.19 -11.25 -2.57
C HIS A 157 -15.85 -11.63 -1.26
N MET A 158 -15.47 -10.96 -0.17
CA MET A 158 -16.08 -11.16 1.14
C MET A 158 -17.52 -10.67 1.15
N ALA A 159 -17.79 -9.49 0.58
CA ALA A 159 -19.15 -8.97 0.45
C ALA A 159 -20.06 -9.95 -0.32
N LYS A 160 -19.58 -10.52 -1.43
CA LYS A 160 -20.30 -11.55 -2.19
C LYS A 160 -20.56 -12.80 -1.35
N ALA A 161 -19.58 -13.26 -0.57
CA ALA A 161 -19.74 -14.43 0.30
C ALA A 161 -20.76 -14.19 1.42
N VAL A 162 -20.79 -12.99 1.99
CA VAL A 162 -21.75 -12.61 3.04
C VAL A 162 -23.17 -12.52 2.49
N ILE A 163 -23.35 -11.88 1.33
CA ILE A 163 -24.67 -11.82 0.65
C ILE A 163 -25.17 -13.23 0.30
N ALA A 164 -24.28 -14.18 0.01
CA ALA A 164 -24.62 -15.58 -0.24
C ALA A 164 -24.93 -16.39 1.04
N GLY A 165 -25.01 -15.74 2.21
CA GLY A 165 -25.36 -16.37 3.49
C GLY A 165 -24.17 -16.64 4.42
N GLY A 166 -22.96 -16.23 4.07
CA GLY A 166 -21.80 -16.31 4.97
C GLY A 166 -21.87 -15.30 6.11
N ARG A 167 -21.42 -15.69 7.30
CA ARG A 167 -21.20 -14.74 8.41
C ARG A 167 -19.94 -13.91 8.14
N ILE A 168 -19.96 -12.61 8.46
CA ILE A 168 -18.80 -11.72 8.30
C ILE A 168 -17.58 -12.33 9.00
N ASP A 169 -17.70 -12.69 10.29
CA ASP A 169 -16.63 -13.25 11.10
C ASP A 169 -15.92 -14.44 10.42
N ASP A 170 -16.69 -15.40 9.91
CA ASP A 170 -16.16 -16.61 9.29
C ASP A 170 -15.41 -16.30 7.98
N VAL A 171 -15.94 -15.36 7.19
CA VAL A 171 -15.36 -14.97 5.91
C VAL A 171 -14.07 -14.17 6.11
N VAL A 172 -14.06 -13.23 7.06
CA VAL A 172 -12.88 -12.42 7.36
C VAL A 172 -11.78 -13.26 8.02
N GLU A 173 -12.12 -14.18 8.93
CA GLU A 173 -11.15 -15.05 9.60
C GLU A 173 -10.46 -15.95 8.60
N LYS A 174 -11.22 -16.64 7.74
CA LYS A 174 -10.64 -17.49 6.69
C LYS A 174 -9.66 -16.72 5.81
N THR A 175 -10.00 -15.49 5.44
CA THR A 175 -9.13 -14.69 4.57
C THR A 175 -7.90 -14.17 5.30
N ALA A 176 -8.04 -13.68 6.54
CA ALA A 176 -6.93 -13.18 7.35
C ALA A 176 -5.94 -14.31 7.69
N ALA A 177 -6.45 -15.45 8.15
CA ALA A 177 -5.66 -16.64 8.47
C ALA A 177 -4.93 -17.21 7.23
N LYS A 178 -5.52 -17.05 6.05
CA LYS A 178 -4.83 -17.41 4.80
C LYS A 178 -3.76 -16.38 4.45
N PHE A 179 -4.09 -15.09 4.49
CA PHE A 179 -3.19 -14.02 4.08
C PHE A 179 -1.92 -13.98 4.95
N ILE A 180 -2.04 -14.16 6.27
CA ILE A 180 -0.89 -14.06 7.20
C ILE A 180 0.24 -15.05 6.89
N GLN A 181 -0.06 -16.15 6.20
CA GLN A 181 0.95 -17.13 5.76
C GLN A 181 1.98 -16.51 4.81
N LEU A 182 1.59 -15.50 4.00
CA LEU A 182 2.51 -14.82 3.09
C LEU A 182 3.53 -13.93 3.86
N PRO A 183 3.13 -12.98 4.72
CA PRO A 183 4.05 -12.29 5.61
C PRO A 183 4.95 -13.24 6.42
N GLN A 184 4.40 -14.32 7.00
CA GLN A 184 5.20 -15.32 7.74
C GLN A 184 6.26 -16.00 6.85
N ALA A 185 5.90 -16.39 5.61
CA ALA A 185 6.86 -16.96 4.66
C ALA A 185 7.94 -15.95 4.23
N ILE A 186 7.63 -14.66 4.21
CA ILE A 186 8.60 -13.59 3.95
C ILE A 186 9.53 -13.41 5.15
N ALA A 187 9.01 -13.44 6.38
CA ALA A 187 9.80 -13.41 7.61
C ALA A 187 10.77 -14.59 7.69
N ALA A 188 10.30 -15.81 7.39
CA ALA A 188 11.11 -17.03 7.39
C ALA A 188 12.30 -16.98 6.40
N ARG A 189 12.28 -16.04 5.44
CA ARG A 189 13.37 -15.80 4.49
C ARG A 189 14.34 -14.69 4.94
N GLY A 190 14.21 -14.21 6.17
CA GLY A 190 15.07 -13.19 6.75
C GLY A 190 14.70 -11.75 6.39
N PHE A 191 13.49 -11.49 5.89
CA PHE A 191 12.96 -10.14 5.73
C PHE A 191 12.13 -9.72 6.94
N ARG A 192 11.83 -8.43 7.06
CA ARG A 192 10.99 -7.88 8.14
C ARG A 192 9.64 -7.43 7.57
N PRO A 193 8.66 -8.33 7.42
CA PRO A 193 7.37 -7.96 6.83
C PRO A 193 6.61 -6.98 7.73
N VAL A 194 5.80 -6.14 7.12
CA VAL A 194 4.83 -5.24 7.74
C VAL A 194 3.53 -5.37 6.98
N VAL A 195 2.39 -5.39 7.67
CA VAL A 195 1.07 -5.44 7.02
C VAL A 195 0.45 -4.05 6.99
N TRP A 196 -0.04 -3.64 5.82
CA TRP A 196 -0.85 -2.44 5.65
C TRP A 196 -2.31 -2.84 5.46
N ALA A 197 -3.17 -2.39 6.38
CA ALA A 197 -4.59 -2.68 6.34
C ALA A 197 -5.29 -1.92 5.20
N PRO A 198 -6.38 -2.47 4.64
CA PRO A 198 -7.14 -1.77 3.63
C PRO A 198 -7.79 -0.49 4.20
N PRO A 199 -7.93 0.57 3.39
CA PRO A 199 -8.72 1.73 3.76
C PRO A 199 -10.22 1.40 3.76
N GLN A 200 -11.03 2.32 4.26
CA GLN A 200 -12.47 2.28 4.02
C GLN A 200 -12.77 2.44 2.52
N ILE A 201 -13.76 1.71 2.01
CA ILE A 201 -14.17 1.76 0.61
C ILE A 201 -15.31 2.77 0.45
N ILE A 202 -15.05 3.90 -0.22
CA ILE A 202 -16.03 5.00 -0.38
C ILE A 202 -16.36 5.19 -1.86
N PRO A 203 -17.34 4.46 -2.43
CA PRO A 203 -17.74 4.72 -3.81
C PRO A 203 -18.27 6.15 -3.97
N LYS A 204 -17.90 6.82 -5.07
CA LYS A 204 -18.47 8.14 -5.44
C LYS A 204 -19.97 8.08 -5.67
N ASP A 205 -20.43 6.94 -6.17
CA ASP A 205 -21.84 6.67 -6.46
C ASP A 205 -22.12 5.18 -6.19
N GLU A 206 -23.02 4.89 -5.26
CA GLU A 206 -23.43 3.52 -4.89
C GLU A 206 -24.18 2.82 -6.03
N SER A 207 -24.75 3.58 -6.98
CA SER A 207 -25.49 3.05 -8.12
C SER A 207 -24.59 2.72 -9.32
N LEU A 208 -23.38 3.29 -9.38
CA LEU A 208 -22.43 3.06 -10.46
C LEU A 208 -21.47 1.93 -10.12
N THR A 209 -21.80 0.72 -10.54
CA THR A 209 -20.81 -0.36 -10.60
C THR A 209 -19.94 -0.17 -11.85
N SER A 210 -18.71 0.32 -11.67
CA SER A 210 -17.72 0.31 -12.75
C SER A 210 -17.39 -1.14 -13.11
N PRO A 211 -17.39 -1.53 -14.40
CA PRO A 211 -16.91 -2.84 -14.83
C PRO A 211 -15.44 -3.09 -14.42
N THR A 212 -14.65 -2.01 -14.31
CA THR A 212 -13.22 -2.06 -13.97
C THR A 212 -12.99 -2.14 -12.47
N PHE A 213 -13.86 -1.50 -11.68
CA PHE A 213 -13.76 -1.47 -10.22
C PHE A 213 -15.13 -1.77 -9.60
N PRO A 214 -15.60 -3.02 -9.62
CA PRO A 214 -16.93 -3.35 -9.12
C PRO A 214 -16.98 -3.28 -7.59
N PHE A 215 -18.11 -2.80 -7.06
CA PHE A 215 -18.43 -2.80 -5.63
C PHE A 215 -19.59 -3.76 -5.41
N ILE A 216 -19.53 -4.58 -4.36
CA ILE A 216 -20.62 -5.50 -4.00
C ILE A 216 -21.19 -5.10 -2.64
N GLY A 217 -22.52 -5.17 -2.51
CA GLY A 217 -23.25 -4.83 -1.29
C GLY A 217 -23.43 -3.34 -1.05
N SER A 218 -23.93 -2.97 0.13
CA SER A 218 -23.99 -1.58 0.58
C SER A 218 -22.64 -1.11 1.12
N TRP A 219 -22.47 0.20 1.31
CA TRP A 219 -21.29 0.72 1.98
C TRP A 219 -21.18 0.23 3.42
N GLU A 220 -22.28 0.14 4.17
CA GLU A 220 -22.30 -0.35 5.56
C GLU A 220 -21.72 -1.76 5.62
N LEU A 221 -22.15 -2.64 4.70
CA LEU A 221 -21.62 -4.01 4.63
C LEU A 221 -20.11 -4.02 4.38
N ARG A 222 -19.63 -3.24 3.39
CA ARG A 222 -18.19 -3.16 3.08
C ARG A 222 -17.39 -2.57 4.23
N ARG A 223 -17.91 -1.53 4.90
CA ARG A 223 -17.33 -0.93 6.11
C ARG A 223 -17.18 -2.00 7.19
N ASP A 224 -18.25 -2.72 7.50
CA ASP A 224 -18.26 -3.72 8.57
C ASP A 224 -17.27 -4.85 8.27
N ILE A 225 -17.22 -5.30 7.00
CA ILE A 225 -16.21 -6.26 6.53
C ILE A 225 -14.79 -5.70 6.67
N THR A 226 -14.51 -4.48 6.23
CA THR A 226 -13.18 -3.85 6.31
C THR A 226 -12.69 -3.76 7.76
N TYR A 227 -13.56 -3.34 8.69
CA TYR A 227 -13.19 -3.24 10.11
C TYR A 227 -13.02 -4.62 10.76
N ALA A 228 -13.90 -5.58 10.48
CA ALA A 228 -13.78 -6.94 10.97
C ALA A 228 -12.50 -7.63 10.44
N TYR A 229 -12.19 -7.46 9.16
CA TYR A 229 -10.95 -7.96 8.56
C TYR A 229 -9.71 -7.30 9.16
N THR A 230 -9.72 -5.97 9.35
CA THR A 230 -8.63 -5.24 10.01
C THR A 230 -8.39 -5.75 11.43
N ALA A 231 -9.47 -5.98 12.20
CA ALA A 231 -9.36 -6.54 13.54
C ALA A 231 -8.77 -7.96 13.54
N ARG A 232 -9.22 -8.85 12.65
CA ARG A 232 -8.64 -10.20 12.51
C ARG A 232 -7.16 -10.15 12.09
N LEU A 233 -6.81 -9.27 11.16
CA LEU A 233 -5.41 -9.07 10.76
C LEU A 233 -4.54 -8.64 11.93
N TRP A 234 -5.01 -7.72 12.79
CA TRP A 234 -4.29 -7.32 14.00
C TRP A 234 -4.00 -8.51 14.92
N GLU A 235 -4.99 -9.37 15.14
CA GLU A 235 -4.79 -10.59 15.95
C GLU A 235 -3.75 -11.54 15.35
N HIS A 236 -3.86 -11.83 14.04
CA HIS A 236 -2.93 -12.72 13.35
C HIS A 236 -1.51 -12.15 13.28
N CYS A 237 -1.38 -10.84 13.04
CA CYS A 237 -0.11 -10.12 13.03
C CYS A 237 0.52 -10.10 14.43
N GLY A 238 -0.26 -9.81 15.47
CA GLY A 238 0.19 -9.81 16.86
C GLY A 238 0.71 -11.17 17.32
N LYS A 239 -0.01 -12.25 17.02
CA LYS A 239 0.43 -13.64 17.29
C LYS A 239 1.73 -14.00 16.57
N SER A 240 2.00 -13.37 15.42
CA SER A 240 3.18 -13.63 14.59
C SER A 240 4.34 -12.66 14.84
N GLY A 241 4.17 -11.67 15.74
CA GLY A 241 5.16 -10.59 15.93
C GLY A 241 5.39 -9.73 14.69
N ILE A 242 4.41 -9.64 13.79
CA ILE A 242 4.50 -8.87 12.54
C ILE A 242 3.85 -7.50 12.79
N PRO A 243 4.56 -6.37 12.58
CA PRO A 243 3.95 -5.06 12.69
C PRO A 243 2.83 -4.87 11.68
N MET A 244 1.76 -4.20 12.09
CA MET A 244 0.64 -3.83 11.23
C MET A 244 0.34 -2.35 11.40
N VAL A 245 -0.10 -1.69 10.31
CA VAL A 245 -0.58 -0.31 10.33
C VAL A 245 -1.90 -0.22 9.58
N ALA A 246 -2.86 0.51 10.16
CA ALA A 246 -4.18 0.76 9.60
C ALA A 246 -4.54 2.22 9.77
N LEU A 247 -5.09 2.86 8.73
CA LEU A 247 -5.58 4.25 8.83
C LEU A 247 -7.08 4.35 9.00
N ALA A 248 -7.85 3.34 8.56
CA ALA A 248 -9.30 3.32 8.73
C ALA A 248 -9.63 3.49 10.22
N GLY A 249 -10.53 4.43 10.54
CA GLY A 249 -10.89 4.79 11.91
C GLY A 249 -10.04 5.89 12.53
N LEU A 250 -8.92 6.28 11.90
CA LEU A 250 -8.08 7.41 12.33
C LEU A 250 -8.42 8.69 11.56
N TYR A 251 -8.71 8.57 10.27
CA TYR A 251 -9.07 9.71 9.40
C TYR A 251 -10.57 10.02 9.40
N HIS A 252 -11.38 9.20 10.04
CA HIS A 252 -12.83 9.36 10.18
C HIS A 252 -13.33 8.48 11.34
N PRO A 253 -14.47 8.80 11.96
CA PRO A 253 -15.09 7.89 12.93
C PRO A 253 -15.48 6.55 12.28
N PRO A 254 -15.26 5.40 12.93
CA PRO A 254 -15.50 4.08 12.32
C PRO A 254 -16.92 3.86 11.78
N ALA A 255 -17.93 4.43 12.44
CA ALA A 255 -19.32 4.31 12.04
C ALA A 255 -19.72 5.22 10.87
N GLU A 256 -18.88 6.18 10.49
CA GLU A 256 -19.19 7.23 9.52
C GLU A 256 -18.51 7.01 8.16
N LYS A 257 -19.12 7.55 7.11
CA LYS A 257 -18.50 7.64 5.78
C LYS A 257 -17.36 8.65 5.85
N ALA A 258 -16.14 8.23 5.48
CA ALA A 258 -15.05 9.17 5.29
C ALA A 258 -15.37 10.17 4.17
N ASP A 259 -14.86 11.40 4.30
CA ASP A 259 -14.99 12.43 3.27
C ASP A 259 -14.32 11.93 1.97
N ILE A 260 -15.05 12.01 0.86
CA ILE A 260 -14.57 11.59 -0.46
C ILE A 260 -13.30 12.34 -0.89
N LYS A 261 -13.04 13.55 -0.38
CA LYS A 261 -11.81 14.32 -0.64
C LYS A 261 -10.55 13.62 -0.11
N LEU A 262 -10.70 12.64 0.78
CA LEU A 262 -9.60 11.79 1.26
C LEU A 262 -9.24 10.67 0.28
N PHE A 263 -9.88 10.64 -0.89
CA PHE A 263 -9.66 9.67 -1.97
C PHE A 263 -9.55 10.39 -3.32
N HIS A 264 -8.68 9.91 -4.22
CA HIS A 264 -8.56 10.52 -5.55
C HIS A 264 -9.52 9.89 -6.59
N ASP A 265 -9.92 8.62 -6.41
CA ASP A 265 -10.83 7.90 -7.31
C ASP A 265 -11.83 6.98 -6.58
N SER A 266 -12.23 7.36 -5.36
CA SER A 266 -13.19 6.63 -4.49
C SER A 266 -12.71 5.26 -3.97
N THR A 267 -11.55 4.79 -4.40
CA THR A 267 -10.94 3.55 -3.89
C THR A 267 -9.60 3.84 -3.25
N HIS A 268 -8.77 4.67 -3.90
CA HIS A 268 -7.42 4.93 -3.48
C HIS A 268 -7.31 6.22 -2.66
N LEU A 269 -6.57 6.15 -1.56
CA LEU A 269 -6.32 7.26 -0.65
C LEU A 269 -5.61 8.43 -1.36
N SER A 270 -6.03 9.64 -1.02
CA SER A 270 -5.34 10.88 -1.39
C SER A 270 -4.08 11.09 -0.54
N GLN A 271 -3.09 11.78 -1.11
CA GLN A 271 -1.87 12.22 -0.43
C GLN A 271 -2.13 13.20 0.72
N ARG A 272 -3.36 13.71 0.85
CA ARG A 272 -3.83 14.38 2.07
C ARG A 272 -3.65 13.52 3.32
N LEU A 273 -3.68 12.19 3.19
CA LEU A 273 -3.48 11.26 4.29
C LEU A 273 -2.02 10.85 4.50
N MET A 274 -1.08 11.30 3.65
CA MET A 274 0.33 10.91 3.76
C MET A 274 0.98 11.34 5.09
N PRO A 275 0.73 12.56 5.65
CA PRO A 275 1.23 12.93 6.97
C PRO A 275 0.78 11.95 8.08
N LEU A 276 -0.49 11.55 8.06
CA LEU A 276 -1.04 10.58 9.00
C LEU A 276 -0.39 9.20 8.80
N ALA A 277 -0.28 8.74 7.55
CA ALA A 277 0.36 7.46 7.22
C ALA A 277 1.79 7.37 7.74
N LEU A 278 2.57 8.42 7.48
CA LEU A 278 3.95 8.51 7.92
C LEU A 278 4.07 8.52 9.44
N THR A 279 3.18 9.26 10.13
CA THR A 279 3.13 9.31 11.59
C THR A 279 2.86 7.92 12.18
N GLU A 280 1.87 7.20 11.65
CA GLU A 280 1.51 5.86 12.15
C GLU A 280 2.59 4.82 11.82
N LEU A 281 3.21 4.90 10.65
CA LEU A 281 4.37 4.06 10.31
C LEU A 281 5.59 4.34 11.21
N GLN A 282 5.81 5.59 11.60
CA GLN A 282 6.87 5.95 12.55
C GLN A 282 6.56 5.41 13.95
N LYS A 283 5.33 5.59 14.45
CA LYS A 283 4.87 5.02 15.74
C LYS A 283 5.01 3.50 15.78
N ALA A 284 4.75 2.82 14.67
CA ALA A 284 4.92 1.38 14.55
C ALA A 284 6.39 0.92 14.43
N GLY A 285 7.37 1.83 14.44
CA GLY A 285 8.79 1.49 14.31
C GLY A 285 9.17 0.94 12.93
N VAL A 286 8.38 1.28 11.90
CA VAL A 286 8.53 0.79 10.53
C VAL A 286 9.40 1.72 9.68
N LEU A 287 9.32 3.04 9.94
CA LEU A 287 10.08 4.07 9.21
C LEU A 287 11.33 4.55 9.97
N PHE A 288 12.26 5.14 9.21
CA PHE A 288 13.45 5.87 9.68
C PHE A 288 14.34 5.11 10.65
N GLN A 289 14.48 3.82 10.40
CA GLN A 289 15.38 3.00 11.18
C GLN A 289 16.78 3.14 10.60
N PRO A 290 17.82 3.27 11.46
CA PRO A 290 19.19 3.38 10.98
C PRO A 290 19.48 2.25 10.00
N CYS A 291 20.25 2.54 8.94
CA CYS A 291 20.77 1.48 8.10
C CYS A 291 21.54 0.54 9.02
N SER A 292 21.02 -0.66 9.24
CA SER A 292 21.77 -1.67 9.96
C SER A 292 22.94 -2.03 9.07
N ASP A 293 24.13 -1.60 9.45
CA ASP A 293 25.39 -2.17 8.98
C ASP A 293 25.41 -3.62 9.49
N LEU A 294 24.62 -4.47 8.84
CA LEU A 294 24.72 -5.91 9.02
C LEU A 294 26.08 -6.30 8.44
N PRO A 295 26.94 -6.97 9.23
CA PRO A 295 28.26 -7.41 8.79
C PRO A 295 28.19 -8.39 7.62
#